data_AF-A0A6C0IBR1-F1
#
_entry.id   AF-A0A6C0IBR1-F1
#
_cell.length_a   1.000
_cell.length_b   1.000
_cell.length_c   1.000
_cell.angle_alpha   90.00
_cell.angle_beta   90.00
_cell.angle_gamma   90.00
#
_symmetry.space_group_name_H-M   'P 1'
#
loop_
_entity.id
_entity.type
_entity.pdbx_description
1 polymer ?
#
loop_
_entity_poly.entity_id
_entity_poly.type
_entity_poly.pdbx_seq_one_letter_code
_entity_poly.pdbx_strand_id
1 'polypeptide(L)'
;MAGPMNRAALQGMEQRAIEQIRDGELQRFRNEVHHDVLLAASFGQRCTNIYVTNWVTLGKALMRRRNHNDNTILQQDELNTLLNTCKEILNEMFVDVDINVMYQYNEPYIHVNWS
;
A
#
# COMPACT_ATOMS: atom_id res chain seq x y z
N MET A 1 40.01 -5.47 4.95
CA MET A 1 39.80 -5.71 3.51
C MET A 1 38.54 -6.55 3.37
N ALA A 2 37.47 -6.01 2.80
CA ALA A 2 36.26 -6.80 2.54
C ALA A 2 36.55 -7.74 1.36
N GLY A 3 36.42 -9.05 1.58
CA GLY A 3 36.51 -10.06 0.52
C GLY A 3 35.41 -9.85 -0.53
N PRO A 4 35.53 -10.47 -1.71
CA PRO A 4 34.56 -10.29 -2.79
C PRO A 4 33.16 -10.67 -2.31
N MET A 5 32.24 -9.71 -2.36
CA MET A 5 30.85 -9.89 -1.96
C MET A 5 30.22 -10.96 -2.86
N ASN A 6 29.83 -12.10 -2.28
CA ASN A 6 29.26 -13.19 -3.08
C ASN A 6 27.83 -12.84 -3.52
N ARG A 7 27.37 -13.46 -4.61
CA ARG A 7 26.05 -13.20 -5.21
C ARG A 7 24.88 -13.40 -4.22
N ALA A 8 25.02 -14.35 -3.28
CA ALA A 8 24.01 -14.62 -2.26
C ALA A 8 23.91 -13.47 -1.22
N ALA A 9 25.03 -12.89 -0.82
CA ALA A 9 25.06 -11.74 0.09
C ALA A 9 24.41 -10.51 -0.56
N LEU A 10 24.66 -10.27 -1.84
CA LEU A 10 24.00 -9.21 -2.61
C LEU A 10 22.48 -9.40 -2.69
N GLN A 11 22.01 -10.63 -2.96
CA GLN A 11 20.58 -10.95 -2.98
C GLN A 11 19.93 -10.75 -1.60
N GLY A 12 20.60 -11.14 -0.52
CA GLY A 12 20.10 -10.93 0.84
C GLY A 12 20.10 -9.46 1.29
N MET A 13 20.97 -8.61 0.72
CA MET A 13 20.92 -7.16 0.94
C MET A 13 19.77 -6.51 0.17
N GLU A 14 19.58 -6.90 -1.09
CA GLU A 14 18.48 -6.43 -1.95
C GLU A 14 17.12 -6.74 -1.33
N GLN A 15 16.93 -7.97 -0.83
CA GLN A 15 15.68 -8.37 -0.19
C GLN A 15 15.38 -7.56 1.08
N ARG A 16 16.39 -7.32 1.93
CA ARG A 16 16.22 -6.51 3.14
C ARG A 16 15.88 -5.06 2.83
N ALA A 17 16.47 -4.49 1.77
CA ALA A 17 16.14 -3.15 1.33
C ALA A 17 14.67 -3.04 0.87
N ILE A 18 14.19 -4.03 0.11
CA ILE A 18 12.78 -4.07 -0.32
C ILE A 18 11.84 -4.21 0.88
N GLU A 19 12.19 -5.04 1.87
CA GLU A 19 11.40 -5.19 3.10
C GLU A 19 11.35 -3.89 3.91
N GLN A 20 12.47 -3.16 4.03
CA GLN A 20 12.48 -1.84 4.68
C GLN A 20 11.60 -0.82 3.95
N ILE A 21 11.63 -0.80 2.60
CA ILE A 21 10.73 0.05 1.81
C ILE A 21 9.28 -0.32 2.06
N ARG A 22 8.95 -1.62 1.98
CA ARG A 22 7.59 -2.12 2.23
C ARG A 22 7.11 -1.66 3.61
N ASP A 23 7.89 -1.89 4.64
CA ASP A 23 7.51 -1.59 6.03
C ASP A 23 7.36 -0.07 6.24
N GLY A 24 8.23 0.75 5.63
CA GLY A 24 8.09 2.21 5.62
C GLY A 24 6.83 2.70 4.91
N GLU A 25 6.53 2.15 3.73
CA GLU A 25 5.33 2.49 2.97
C GLU A 25 4.04 2.04 3.66
N LEU A 26 4.05 0.87 4.33
CA LEU A 26 2.94 0.40 5.17
C LEU A 26 2.67 1.36 6.32
N GLN A 27 3.73 1.83 7.00
CA GLN A 27 3.58 2.80 8.08
C GLN A 27 3.07 4.15 7.55
N ARG A 28 3.57 4.60 6.39
CA ARG A 28 3.07 5.81 5.73
C ARG A 28 1.60 5.70 5.39
N PHE A 29 1.17 4.57 4.81
CA PHE A 29 -0.23 4.26 4.51
C PHE A 29 -1.11 4.39 5.76
N ARG A 30 -0.75 3.72 6.85
CA ARG A 30 -1.50 3.79 8.10
C ARG A 30 -1.63 5.23 8.60
N ASN A 31 -0.53 5.98 8.60
CA ASN A 31 -0.52 7.35 9.15
C ASN A 31 -1.33 8.33 8.29
N GLU A 32 -1.10 8.35 6.98
CA GLU A 32 -1.76 9.30 6.07
C GLU A 32 -3.25 9.02 5.96
N VAL A 33 -3.65 7.75 5.79
CA VAL A 33 -5.06 7.41 5.69
C VAL A 33 -5.80 7.66 7.00
N HIS A 34 -5.18 7.33 8.15
CA HIS A 34 -5.79 7.64 9.45
C HIS A 34 -6.03 9.14 9.61
N HIS A 35 -5.06 9.96 9.23
CA HIS A 35 -5.19 11.41 9.24
C HIS A 35 -6.34 11.87 8.33
N ASP A 36 -6.39 11.39 7.09
CA ASP A 36 -7.41 11.78 6.11
C ASP A 36 -8.82 11.38 6.55
N VAL A 37 -9.00 10.18 7.09
CA VAL A 37 -10.29 9.71 7.63
C VAL A 37 -10.73 10.58 8.80
N LEU A 38 -9.85 10.84 9.77
CA LEU A 38 -10.18 11.71 10.91
C LEU A 38 -10.49 13.14 10.49
N LEU A 39 -9.74 13.67 9.52
CA LEU A 39 -9.97 14.99 8.97
C LEU A 39 -11.33 15.05 8.28
N ALA A 40 -11.65 14.10 7.40
CA ALA A 40 -12.95 13.99 6.74
C ALA A 40 -14.11 13.92 7.75
N ALA A 41 -13.98 13.07 8.76
CA ALA A 41 -14.97 12.95 9.84
C ALA A 41 -15.15 14.27 10.61
N SER A 42 -14.06 15.01 10.87
CA SER A 42 -14.12 16.31 11.56
C SER A 42 -14.89 17.39 10.77
N PHE A 43 -14.97 17.25 9.44
CA PHE A 43 -15.77 18.10 8.57
C PHE A 43 -17.21 17.58 8.35
N GLY A 44 -17.63 16.55 9.09
CA GLY A 44 -18.97 15.97 8.98
C GLY A 44 -19.17 15.11 7.74
N GLN A 45 -18.10 14.72 7.04
CA GLN A 45 -18.18 13.69 6.02
C GLN A 45 -18.52 12.35 6.67
N ARG A 46 -19.23 11.51 5.94
CA ARG A 46 -19.59 10.18 6.39
C ARG A 46 -18.78 9.06 5.74
N CYS A 47 -17.99 9.42 4.73
CA CYS A 47 -17.13 8.50 4.03
C CYS A 47 -15.94 9.21 3.40
N THR A 48 -14.90 8.44 3.06
CA THR A 48 -13.77 8.88 2.25
C THR A 48 -13.35 7.80 1.27
N ASN A 49 -12.71 8.22 0.17
CA ASN A 49 -12.21 7.33 -0.87
C ASN A 49 -10.68 7.31 -0.83
N ILE A 50 -10.11 6.11 -0.73
CA ILE A 50 -8.66 5.90 -0.77
C ILE A 50 -8.30 5.33 -2.13
N TYR A 51 -7.60 6.14 -2.92
CA TYR A 51 -7.11 5.74 -4.23
C TYR A 51 -5.81 4.94 -4.09
N VAL A 52 -5.88 3.63 -4.38
CA VAL A 52 -4.71 2.73 -4.26
C VAL A 52 -3.62 3.03 -5.27
N THR A 53 -3.93 3.77 -6.33
CA THR A 53 -2.95 4.29 -7.31
C THR A 53 -1.95 5.26 -6.68
N ASN A 54 -2.25 5.85 -5.51
CA ASN A 54 -1.28 6.65 -4.75
C ASN A 54 -0.23 5.78 -4.02
N TRP A 55 -0.41 4.46 -4.00
CA TRP A 55 0.39 3.50 -3.22
C TRP A 55 1.16 2.51 -4.12
N VAL A 56 1.55 2.93 -5.32
CA VAL A 56 2.30 2.10 -6.28
C VAL A 56 3.60 1.55 -5.70
N THR A 57 4.35 2.37 -4.95
CA THR A 57 5.60 1.95 -4.30
C THR A 57 5.34 0.81 -3.31
N LEU A 58 4.27 0.89 -2.52
CA LEU A 58 3.84 -0.19 -1.62
C LEU A 58 3.48 -1.46 -2.41
N GLY A 59 2.67 -1.33 -3.47
CA GLY A 59 2.26 -2.47 -4.30
C GLY A 59 3.45 -3.23 -4.90
N LYS A 60 4.45 -2.50 -5.38
CA LYS A 60 5.71 -3.09 -5.88
C LYS A 60 6.51 -3.76 -4.76
N ALA A 61 6.62 -3.12 -3.60
CA ALA A 61 7.39 -3.63 -2.48
C ALA A 61 6.77 -4.90 -1.88
N LEU A 62 5.43 -5.01 -1.86
CA LEU A 62 4.70 -6.21 -1.42
C LEU A 62 5.02 -7.44 -2.28
N MET A 63 5.28 -7.24 -3.58
CA MET A 63 5.51 -8.33 -4.52
C MET A 63 6.96 -8.82 -4.55
N ARG A 64 7.86 -8.18 -3.78
CA ARG A 64 9.30 -8.52 -3.73
C ARG A 64 9.96 -8.64 -5.12
N ARG A 65 9.39 -7.97 -6.13
CA ARG A 65 9.90 -8.04 -7.51
C ARG A 65 11.03 -7.03 -7.67
N ARG A 66 12.07 -7.44 -8.42
CA ARG A 66 13.01 -6.50 -9.01
C ARG A 66 12.20 -5.54 -9.86
N ASN A 67 12.36 -4.23 -9.65
CA ASN A 67 11.95 -3.22 -10.62
C ASN A 67 12.72 -3.48 -11.93
N HIS A 68 12.21 -4.41 -12.75
CA HIS A 68 12.51 -4.40 -14.17
C HIS A 68 11.54 -3.41 -14.78
N ASN A 69 12.04 -2.19 -14.88
CA ASN A 69 11.42 -0.98 -15.42
C ASN A 69 10.71 -0.13 -14.36
N ASP A 70 11.07 1.16 -14.37
CA ASP A 70 10.44 2.27 -13.66
C ASP A 70 8.99 2.52 -14.14
N ASN A 71 8.20 1.47 -14.32
CA ASN A 71 6.79 1.61 -14.63
C ASN A 71 6.07 2.11 -13.39
N THR A 72 5.50 3.29 -13.46
CA THR A 72 4.61 3.87 -12.45
C THR A 72 3.26 3.15 -12.37
N ILE A 73 3.09 2.05 -13.11
CA ILE A 73 1.85 1.29 -13.26
C ILE A 73 2.04 -0.09 -12.63
N LEU A 74 1.09 -0.49 -11.78
CA LEU A 74 1.02 -1.83 -11.20
C LEU A 74 0.45 -2.83 -12.21
N GLN A 75 1.03 -4.03 -12.26
CA GLN A 75 0.38 -5.16 -12.93
C GLN A 75 -0.87 -5.60 -12.16
N GLN A 76 -1.80 -6.31 -12.81
CA GLN A 76 -3.08 -6.68 -12.21
C GLN A 76 -2.94 -7.50 -10.92
N ASP A 77 -1.96 -8.40 -10.85
CA ASP A 77 -1.65 -9.18 -9.65
C ASP A 77 -1.09 -8.31 -8.52
N GLU A 78 -0.22 -7.35 -8.84
CA GLU A 78 0.35 -6.39 -7.89
C GLU A 78 -0.74 -5.46 -7.33
N LEU A 79 -1.67 -5.02 -8.19
CA LEU A 79 -2.83 -4.22 -7.83
C LEU A 79 -3.78 -4.98 -6.90
N ASN A 80 -4.07 -6.25 -7.20
CA ASN A 80 -4.92 -7.09 -6.36
C ASN A 80 -4.30 -7.32 -4.98
N THR A 81 -2.99 -7.60 -4.92
CA THR A 81 -2.26 -7.73 -3.65
C THR A 81 -2.32 -6.43 -2.86
N LEU A 82 -2.05 -5.30 -3.50
CA LEU A 82 -2.11 -3.99 -2.84
C LEU A 82 -3.51 -3.70 -2.29
N LEU A 83 -4.57 -3.91 -3.09
CA LEU A 83 -5.96 -3.69 -2.66
C LEU A 83 -6.32 -4.52 -1.43
N ASN A 84 -5.99 -5.81 -1.45
CA ASN A 84 -6.29 -6.70 -0.34
C ASN A 84 -5.52 -6.29 0.92
N THR A 85 -4.22 -6.00 0.80
CA THR A 85 -3.41 -5.54 1.93
C THR A 85 -3.90 -4.22 2.50
N CYS A 86 -4.17 -3.22 1.66
CA CYS A 86 -4.73 -1.94 2.12
C CYS A 86 -6.09 -2.15 2.80
N LYS A 87 -6.97 -2.99 2.24
CA LYS A 87 -8.26 -3.30 2.84
C LYS A 87 -8.12 -3.97 4.21
N GLU A 88 -7.25 -4.97 4.34
CA GLU A 88 -6.97 -5.65 5.61
C GLU A 88 -6.50 -4.66 6.68
N ILE A 89 -5.54 -3.80 6.33
CA ILE A 89 -5.02 -2.77 7.23
C ILE A 89 -6.12 -1.81 7.69
N LEU A 90 -7.02 -1.41 6.79
CA LEU A 90 -8.11 -0.52 7.15
C LEU A 90 -9.10 -1.20 8.09
N ASN A 91 -9.42 -2.48 7.88
CA ASN A 91 -10.29 -3.24 8.78
C ASN A 91 -9.64 -3.41 10.17
N GLU A 92 -8.31 -3.51 10.25
CA GLU A 92 -7.60 -3.51 11.53
C GLU A 92 -7.66 -2.15 12.22
N MET A 93 -7.58 -1.06 11.46
CA MET A 93 -7.54 0.31 11.99
C MET A 93 -8.92 0.82 12.42
N PHE A 94 -9.97 0.39 11.74
CA PHE A 94 -11.32 0.91 11.90
C PHE A 94 -12.33 -0.23 12.11
N VAL A 95 -12.56 -0.58 13.39
CA VAL A 95 -13.35 -1.76 13.79
C VAL A 95 -14.85 -1.63 13.48
N ASP A 96 -15.37 -0.40 13.44
CA ASP A 96 -16.81 -0.11 13.27
C ASP A 96 -17.11 0.71 11.99
N VAL A 97 -16.31 0.49 10.94
CA VAL A 97 -16.40 1.25 9.69
C VAL A 97 -16.54 0.29 8.51
N ASP A 98 -17.51 0.54 7.64
CA ASP A 98 -17.74 -0.25 6.44
C ASP A 98 -16.65 0.04 5.39
N ILE A 99 -15.82 -0.95 5.09
CA ILE A 99 -14.70 -0.83 4.15
C ILE A 99 -14.94 -1.72 2.93
N ASN A 100 -15.20 -1.08 1.79
CA ASN A 100 -15.57 -1.74 0.54
C ASN A 100 -14.60 -1.38 -0.58
N VAL A 101 -14.28 -2.35 -1.43
CA VAL A 101 -13.56 -2.07 -2.69
C VAL A 101 -14.60 -1.69 -3.73
N MET A 102 -14.42 -0.52 -4.34
CA MET A 102 -15.29 0.02 -5.37
C MET A 102 -14.49 0.32 -6.63
N TYR A 103 -15.20 0.54 -7.75
CA TYR A 103 -14.59 0.82 -9.05
C TYR A 103 -15.22 2.06 -9.65
N GLN A 104 -14.39 2.99 -10.14
CA GLN A 104 -14.82 4.16 -10.90
C GLN A 104 -13.94 4.30 -12.13
N TYR A 105 -14.54 4.37 -13.33
CA TYR A 105 -13.82 4.41 -14.61
C TYR A 105 -12.75 3.30 -14.79
N ASN A 106 -13.04 2.09 -14.29
CA ASN A 106 -12.11 0.94 -14.24
C ASN A 106 -10.91 1.12 -13.29
N GLU A 107 -10.88 2.17 -12.48
CA GLU A 107 -9.88 2.34 -11.41
C GLU A 107 -10.47 1.88 -10.07
N PRO A 108 -9.81 0.92 -9.38
CA PRO A 108 -10.26 0.49 -8.07
C PRO A 108 -9.87 1.53 -7.00
N TYR A 109 -10.74 1.70 -6.02
CA TYR A 109 -10.48 2.47 -4.82
C TYR A 109 -11.14 1.81 -3.61
N ILE A 110 -10.66 2.12 -2.42
CA ILE A 110 -11.27 1.64 -1.18
C ILE A 110 -12.19 2.74 -0.64
N HIS A 111 -13.48 2.43 -0.53
CA HIS A 111 -14.48 3.27 0.08
C HIS A 111 -14.59 2.94 1.57
N VAL A 112 -14.33 3.94 2.41
CA VAL A 112 -14.38 3.83 3.86
C VAL A 112 -15.59 4.63 4.33
N ASN A 113 -16.60 3.98 4.91
CA ASN A 113 -17.89 4.57 5.27
C ASN A 113 -18.22 4.34 6.74
N TRP A 114 -18.47 5.42 7.48
CA TRP A 114 -18.80 5.42 8.91
C TRP A 114 -20.16 6.11 9.18
N SER A 115 -21.05 6.13 8.17
CA SER A 115 -22.42 6.66 8.28
C SER A 115 -23.28 5.94 9.32
#